data_AF-A0A517SQ52-F1
#
_entry.id   AF-A0A517SQ52-F1
#
_cell.length_a   1.000
_cell.length_b   1.000
_cell.length_c   1.000
_cell.angle_alpha   90.00
_cell.angle_beta   90.00
_cell.angle_gamma   90.00
#
_symmetry.space_group_name_H-M   'P 1'
#
loop_
_entity.id
_entity.type
_entity.pdbx_description
1 polymer ?
#
loop_
_entity_poly.entity_id
_entity_poly.type
_entity_poly.pdbx_seq_one_letter_code
_entity_poly.pdbx_strand_id
1 'polypeptide(L)'
;MHSIRLKRPWKRLVADGQQTDDHLVAKVDVPDLESDLPHAGIVHYQRSFNRPPQLDADEKMVLQIDHFSAQRITIQLNGTVLETHPKAGTTFPLQVDLTKASAAFNQLSLILESPAEQGIQLDGAVCLLIGNRQDFLPNV
;
A
#
# COMPACT_ATOMS: atom_id res chain seq x y z
N MET A 1 12.46 2.58 16.51
CA MET A 1 11.75 2.59 15.21
C MET A 1 12.69 2.79 14.01
N HIS A 2 12.82 1.77 13.16
CA HIS A 2 13.45 1.80 11.84
C HIS A 2 12.40 2.00 10.74
N SER A 3 12.72 2.74 9.68
CA SER A 3 11.80 3.00 8.57
C SER A 3 12.45 2.65 7.23
N ILE A 4 11.80 1.80 6.45
CA ILE A 4 12.23 1.37 5.12
C ILE A 4 11.26 1.93 4.09
N ARG A 5 11.73 2.88 3.29
CA ARG A 5 10.92 3.42 2.19
C ARG A 5 10.82 2.42 1.05
N LEU A 6 9.60 2.03 0.73
CA LEU A 6 9.29 1.18 -0.41
C LEU A 6 9.21 2.02 -1.69
N LYS A 7 10.32 2.62 -2.14
CA LYS A 7 10.32 3.52 -3.30
C LYS A 7 10.18 2.79 -4.65
N ARG A 8 11.03 1.80 -4.93
CA ARG A 8 11.10 1.10 -6.24
C ARG A 8 11.38 -0.41 -6.15
N PRO A 9 11.07 -1.20 -7.19
CA PRO A 9 10.05 -0.92 -8.21
C PRO A 9 8.67 -1.42 -7.72
N TRP A 10 7.63 -0.64 -8.03
CA TRP A 10 6.24 -1.11 -7.95
C TRP A 10 5.78 -1.55 -9.33
N LYS A 11 4.88 -2.53 -9.40
CA LYS A 11 4.13 -2.87 -10.60
C LYS A 11 2.77 -2.18 -10.54
N ARG A 12 2.38 -1.51 -11.62
CA ARG A 12 1.08 -0.85 -11.75
C ARG A 12 0.24 -1.58 -12.80
N LEU A 13 -0.95 -2.01 -12.40
CA LEU A 13 -1.94 -2.68 -13.25
C LEU A 13 -3.19 -1.81 -13.24
N VAL A 14 -3.78 -1.58 -14.42
CA VAL A 14 -5.04 -0.84 -14.55
C VAL A 14 -6.06 -1.83 -15.07
N ALA A 15 -7.14 -2.03 -14.30
CA ALA A 15 -8.24 -2.85 -14.75
C ALA A 15 -9.13 -1.98 -15.64
N ASP A 16 -9.08 -2.20 -16.95
CA ASP A 16 -10.01 -1.56 -17.87
C ASP A 16 -11.33 -2.34 -17.85
N GLY A 17 -12.45 -1.64 -17.67
CA GLY A 17 -13.76 -2.20 -17.31
C GLY A 17 -14.40 -3.15 -18.33
N GLN A 18 -13.67 -3.58 -19.36
CA GLN A 18 -14.13 -4.48 -20.41
C GLN A 18 -13.34 -5.78 -20.56
N GLN A 19 -12.18 -5.97 -19.89
CA GLN A 19 -11.43 -7.22 -19.98
C GLN A 19 -10.86 -7.64 -18.61
N THR A 20 -11.09 -8.90 -18.26
CA THR A 20 -10.61 -9.59 -17.04
C THR A 20 -9.10 -9.84 -16.99
N ASP A 21 -8.31 -9.24 -17.89
CA ASP A 21 -6.85 -9.36 -17.89
C ASP A 21 -6.22 -8.07 -17.37
N ASP A 22 -5.70 -8.13 -16.15
CA ASP A 22 -4.82 -7.10 -15.58
C ASP A 22 -3.59 -6.94 -16.50
N HIS A 23 -3.63 -5.98 -17.42
CA HIS A 23 -2.47 -5.65 -18.23
C HIS A 23 -1.46 -4.91 -17.34
N LEU A 24 -0.23 -5.43 -17.23
CA LEU A 24 0.88 -4.70 -16.60
C LEU A 24 1.12 -3.43 -17.41
N VAL A 25 0.69 -2.30 -16.86
CA VAL A 25 0.79 -1.01 -17.53
C VAL A 25 2.20 -0.45 -17.37
N ALA A 26 2.81 -0.53 -16.18
CA ALA A 26 4.14 0.02 -15.95
C ALA A 26 4.85 -0.53 -14.70
N LYS A 27 6.17 -0.36 -14.66
CA LYS A 27 6.95 -0.35 -13.41
C LYS A 27 7.16 1.09 -12.97
N VAL A 28 6.74 1.43 -11.77
CA VAL A 28 6.73 2.82 -11.28
C VAL A 28 7.47 2.95 -9.96
N ASP A 29 7.87 4.19 -9.65
CA ASP A 29 8.32 4.59 -8.32
C ASP A 29 7.10 5.09 -7.52
N VAL A 30 7.16 4.96 -6.20
CA VAL A 30 6.16 5.53 -5.28
C VAL A 30 6.81 6.59 -4.35
N PRO A 31 6.25 7.80 -4.19
CA PRO A 31 5.01 8.32 -4.78
C PRO A 31 4.97 8.25 -6.30
N ASP A 32 3.85 7.75 -6.81
CA ASP A 32 3.56 7.78 -8.24
C ASP A 32 2.97 9.16 -8.52
N LEU A 33 3.64 9.95 -9.36
CA LEU A 33 3.24 11.32 -9.71
C LEU A 33 2.89 11.46 -11.20
N GLU A 34 2.73 10.33 -11.89
CA GLU A 34 2.35 10.34 -13.31
C GLU A 34 0.91 10.81 -13.49
N SER A 35 0.67 11.58 -14.55
CA SER A 35 -0.64 12.21 -14.85
C SER A 35 -1.50 11.45 -15.86
N ASP A 36 -1.01 10.32 -16.38
CA ASP A 36 -1.68 9.50 -17.39
C ASP A 36 -2.62 8.44 -16.80
N LEU A 37 -2.76 8.43 -15.47
CA LEU A 37 -3.63 7.52 -14.75
C LEU A 37 -5.11 7.77 -15.04
N PRO A 38 -5.93 6.72 -15.04
CA PRO A 38 -7.36 6.89 -15.22
C PRO A 38 -7.94 7.70 -14.05
N HIS A 39 -8.93 8.54 -14.38
CA HIS A 39 -9.64 9.35 -13.40
C HIS A 39 -10.74 8.56 -12.68
N ALA A 40 -11.08 7.35 -13.16
CA ALA A 40 -12.06 6.46 -12.57
C ALA A 40 -11.70 4.99 -12.85
N GLY A 41 -12.20 4.05 -12.05
CA GLY A 41 -11.92 2.62 -12.15
C GLY A 41 -11.09 2.08 -10.99
N ILE A 42 -10.22 1.12 -11.29
CA ILE A 42 -9.42 0.39 -10.32
C ILE A 42 -7.95 0.34 -10.78
N VAL A 43 -7.03 0.70 -9.89
CA VAL A 43 -5.58 0.61 -10.13
C VAL A 43 -4.94 -0.22 -9.02
N HIS A 44 -4.16 -1.21 -9.41
CA HIS A 44 -3.43 -2.09 -8.51
C HIS A 44 -1.96 -1.73 -8.50
N TYR A 45 -1.42 -1.43 -7.32
CA TYR A 45 0.01 -1.28 -7.08
C TYR A 45 0.52 -2.51 -6.34
N GLN A 46 1.46 -3.23 -6.93
CA GLN A 46 2.04 -4.43 -6.35
C GLN A 46 3.53 -4.29 -6.11
N ARG A 47 3.99 -4.80 -4.97
CA ARG A 47 5.41 -4.84 -4.63
C ARG A 47 5.76 -6.08 -3.82
N SER A 48 6.86 -6.71 -4.20
CA SER A 48 7.48 -7.75 -3.39
C SER A 48 8.54 -7.19 -2.46
N PHE A 49 8.64 -7.73 -1.26
CA PHE A 49 9.70 -7.43 -0.30
C PHE A 49 9.97 -8.64 0.59
N ASN A 50 11.21 -8.77 1.08
CA ASN A 50 11.53 -9.77 2.09
C ASN A 50 11.19 -9.22 3.46
N ARG A 51 10.69 -10.09 4.34
CA ARG A 51 10.58 -9.74 5.75
C ARG A 51 11.99 -9.44 6.28
N PRO A 52 12.19 -8.28 6.93
CA PRO A 52 13.45 -7.96 7.59
C PRO A 52 13.87 -9.11 8.52
N PRO A 53 15.14 -9.54 8.50
CA PRO A 53 15.59 -10.60 9.39
C PRO A 53 15.45 -10.14 10.86
N GLN A 54 15.16 -11.10 11.75
CA GLN A 54 15.13 -10.88 13.21
C GLN A 54 14.10 -9.84 13.67
N LEU A 55 12.83 -10.02 13.31
CA LEU A 55 11.75 -9.40 14.08
C LEU A 55 11.68 -10.12 15.43
N ASP A 56 12.12 -9.45 16.50
CA ASP A 56 12.00 -9.97 17.86
C ASP A 56 10.51 -10.16 18.23
N ALA A 57 10.23 -10.97 19.26
CA ALA A 57 8.85 -11.33 19.62
C ALA A 57 7.94 -10.10 19.92
N ASP A 58 8.53 -8.99 20.36
CA ASP A 58 7.85 -7.74 20.69
C ASP A 58 7.90 -6.68 19.58
N GLU A 59 8.58 -6.98 18.46
CA GLU A 59 8.65 -6.08 17.32
C GLU A 59 7.44 -6.23 16.41
N LYS A 60 7.08 -5.09 15.82
CA LYS A 60 5.99 -4.93 14.88
C LYS A 60 6.54 -4.52 13.53
N MET A 61 5.88 -5.01 12.48
CA MET A 61 6.05 -4.52 11.12
C MET A 61 4.77 -3.84 10.69
N VAL A 62 4.80 -2.52 10.54
CA VAL A 62 3.65 -1.69 10.20
C VAL A 62 3.86 -1.09 8.81
N LEU A 63 2.87 -1.21 7.94
CA LEU A 63 2.82 -0.48 6.69
C LEU A 63 2.34 0.94 6.99
N GLN A 64 3.09 1.95 6.54
CA GLN A 64 2.67 3.33 6.54
C GLN A 64 2.43 3.80 5.10
N ILE A 65 1.28 4.43 4.85
CA ILE A 65 0.93 5.08 3.59
C ILE A 65 0.63 6.55 3.92
N ASP A 66 1.51 7.44 3.47
CA ASP A 66 1.43 8.87 3.83
C ASP A 66 0.20 9.55 3.21
N HIS A 67 -0.14 9.15 1.98
CA HIS A 67 -1.28 9.67 1.25
C HIS A 67 -1.63 8.75 0.07
N PHE A 68 -2.89 8.82 -0.35
CA PHE A 68 -3.36 8.29 -1.63
C PHE A 68 -4.51 9.17 -2.14
N SER A 69 -4.70 9.23 -3.46
CA SER A 69 -5.85 9.81 -4.12
C SER A 69 -6.70 8.68 -4.72
N ALA A 70 -7.82 8.37 -4.08
CA ALA A 70 -8.86 7.46 -4.55
C ALA A 70 -10.05 7.58 -3.61
N GLN A 71 -11.21 7.00 -3.94
CA GLN A 71 -12.31 6.92 -2.96
C GLN A 71 -12.07 5.85 -1.89
N ARG A 72 -11.36 4.79 -2.25
CA ARG A 72 -11.05 3.66 -1.37
C ARG A 72 -9.68 3.08 -1.67
N ILE A 73 -9.04 2.55 -0.63
CA ILE A 73 -7.87 1.69 -0.75
C ILE A 73 -8.12 0.35 -0.05
N THR A 74 -7.74 -0.75 -0.70
CA THR A 74 -7.71 -2.09 -0.12
C THR A 74 -6.26 -2.55 -0.01
N ILE A 75 -5.85 -2.94 1.20
CA ILE A 75 -4.49 -3.39 1.50
C ILE A 75 -4.51 -4.91 1.60
N GLN A 76 -3.71 -5.57 0.76
CA GLN A 76 -3.55 -7.01 0.76
C GLN A 76 -2.09 -7.39 0.96
N LEU A 77 -1.85 -8.44 1.75
CA LEU A 77 -0.55 -9.06 1.89
C LEU A 77 -0.66 -10.55 1.56
N ASN A 78 0.17 -11.03 0.63
CA ASN A 78 0.19 -12.42 0.19
C ASN A 78 -1.20 -12.93 -0.26
N GLY A 79 -1.95 -12.06 -0.97
CA GLY A 79 -3.30 -12.34 -1.45
C GLY A 79 -4.41 -12.28 -0.39
N THR A 80 -4.07 -12.04 0.89
CA THR A 80 -5.05 -11.89 1.97
C THR A 80 -5.37 -10.40 2.17
N VAL A 81 -6.66 -10.05 2.14
CA VAL A 81 -7.12 -8.70 2.52
C VAL A 81 -6.89 -8.50 4.01
N LEU A 82 -6.12 -7.47 4.36
CA LEU A 82 -5.90 -7.09 5.75
C LEU A 82 -6.92 -6.03 6.17
N GLU A 83 -7.00 -4.94 5.41
CA GLU A 83 -7.85 -3.79 5.73
C GLU A 83 -8.35 -3.11 4.46
N THR A 84 -9.45 -2.37 4.58
CA THR A 84 -10.05 -1.57 3.52
C THR A 84 -10.51 -0.24 4.10
N HIS A 85 -10.07 0.87 3.50
CA HIS A 85 -10.27 2.21 4.04
C HIS A 85 -10.89 3.16 3.00
N PRO A 86 -11.97 3.89 3.35
CA PRO A 86 -12.47 4.99 2.53
C PRO A 86 -11.64 6.25 2.73
N LYS A 87 -11.38 7.02 1.68
CA LYS A 87 -10.60 8.28 1.77
C LYS A 87 -11.22 9.29 2.72
N ALA A 88 -12.55 9.48 2.67
CA ALA A 88 -13.27 10.48 3.46
C ALA A 88 -13.21 10.24 4.98
N GLY A 89 -12.77 9.06 5.44
CA GLY A 89 -12.62 8.73 6.86
C GLY A 89 -11.21 8.26 7.25
N THR A 90 -10.24 8.36 6.34
CA THR A 90 -8.86 7.94 6.61
C THR A 90 -8.08 9.08 7.23
N THR A 91 -7.57 8.86 8.44
CA THR A 91 -6.53 9.73 9.02
C THR A 91 -5.18 9.36 8.43
N PHE A 92 -4.43 10.36 7.99
CA PHE A 92 -3.08 10.16 7.46
C PHE A 92 -2.01 10.51 8.52
N PRO A 93 -0.87 9.79 8.53
CA PRO A 93 -0.57 8.66 7.66
C PRO A 93 -1.38 7.40 8.03
N LEU A 94 -1.85 6.67 7.03
CA LEU A 94 -2.56 5.41 7.24
C LEU A 94 -1.56 4.33 7.68
N GLN A 95 -1.82 3.68 8.80
CA GLN A 95 -0.95 2.64 9.36
C GLN A 95 -1.69 1.31 9.48
N VAL A 96 -1.10 0.23 8.96
CA VAL A 96 -1.67 -1.13 8.96
C VAL A 96 -0.65 -2.11 9.52
N ASP A 97 -1.03 -2.89 10.55
CA ASP A 97 -0.15 -3.90 11.14
C ASP A 97 -0.03 -5.13 10.23
N LEU A 98 1.17 -5.36 9.70
CA LEU A 98 1.46 -6.49 8.82
C LEU A 98 2.02 -7.72 9.58
N THR A 99 2.31 -7.58 10.87
CA THR A 99 3.16 -8.51 11.64
C THR A 99 2.68 -9.96 11.53
N LYS A 100 1.38 -10.19 11.77
CA LYS A 100 0.79 -11.54 11.78
C LYS A 100 0.67 -12.19 10.39
N ALA A 101 0.50 -11.38 9.35
CA ALA A 101 0.32 -11.86 7.98
C ALA A 101 1.66 -12.00 7.22
N SER A 102 2.76 -11.56 7.83
CA SER A 102 4.07 -11.52 7.18
C SER A 102 4.75 -12.89 7.10
N ALA A 103 5.10 -13.30 5.89
CA ALA A 103 5.93 -14.45 5.59
C ALA A 103 7.39 -14.02 5.34
N ALA A 104 8.29 -14.96 5.06
CA ALA A 104 9.69 -14.63 4.73
C ALA A 104 9.80 -13.78 3.45
N PHE A 105 9.00 -14.12 2.43
CA PHE A 105 8.82 -13.36 1.21
C PHE A 105 7.38 -12.86 1.15
N ASN A 106 7.19 -11.56 0.90
CA ASN A 106 5.87 -10.94 0.90
C ASN A 106 5.56 -10.28 -0.43
N GLN A 107 4.32 -10.37 -0.86
CA GLN A 107 3.73 -9.56 -1.92
C GLN A 107 2.67 -8.65 -1.32
N LEU A 108 2.94 -7.34 -1.32
CA LEU A 108 2.00 -6.29 -0.97
C LEU A 108 1.23 -5.87 -2.23
N SER A 109 -0.09 -5.79 -2.12
CA SER A 109 -0.96 -5.19 -3.12
C SER A 109 -1.77 -4.06 -2.48
N LEU A 110 -1.73 -2.89 -3.10
CA LEU A 110 -2.56 -1.73 -2.77
C LEU A 110 -3.52 -1.52 -3.93
N ILE A 111 -4.81 -1.71 -3.70
CA ILE A 111 -5.85 -1.61 -4.72
C ILE A 111 -6.60 -0.31 -4.47
N LEU A 112 -6.51 0.63 -5.40
CA LEU A 112 -7.16 1.92 -5.31
C LEU A 112 -8.37 1.92 -6.22
N GLU A 113 -9.51 2.36 -5.70
CA GLU A 113 -10.79 2.36 -6.41
C GLU A 113 -11.42 3.76 -6.36
N SER A 114 -11.80 4.28 -7.52
CA SER A 114 -12.63 5.49 -7.65
C SER A 114 -13.72 5.25 -8.70
N PRO A 115 -15.00 5.05 -8.32
CA PRO A 115 -16.10 4.91 -9.28
C PRO A 115 -16.46 6.21 -10.02
N ALA A 116 -15.99 7.38 -9.55
CA ALA A 116 -16.20 8.68 -10.19
C ALA A 116 -14.87 9.25 -10.70
N GLU A 117 -14.91 10.33 -11.49
CA GLU A 117 -13.74 11.06 -12.03
C GLU A 117 -12.92 11.77 -10.93
N GLN A 118 -12.35 10.99 -10.01
CA GLN A 118 -11.41 11.40 -8.99
C GLN A 118 -10.11 10.63 -9.21
N GLY A 119 -9.03 11.35 -9.49
CA GLY A 119 -7.73 10.76 -9.85
C GLY A 119 -7.33 9.61 -8.91
N ILE A 120 -6.89 8.49 -9.51
CA ILE A 120 -6.52 7.25 -8.82
C ILE A 120 -5.01 7.13 -8.76
N GLN A 121 -4.41 7.48 -7.63
CA GLN A 121 -2.96 7.60 -7.51
C GLN A 121 -2.46 7.30 -6.10
N LEU A 122 -1.30 6.67 -6.03
CA LEU A 122 -0.53 6.50 -4.79
C LEU A 122 0.51 7.64 -4.69
N ASP A 123 0.02 8.83 -4.35
CA ASP A 123 0.74 10.11 -4.34
C ASP A 123 1.50 10.41 -3.03
N GLY A 124 1.36 9.56 -2.01
CA GLY A 124 2.16 9.58 -0.79
C GLY A 124 3.28 8.54 -0.78
N ALA A 125 4.26 8.71 0.11
CA ALA A 125 5.28 7.67 0.28
C ALA A 125 4.67 6.44 0.97
N VAL A 126 5.21 5.28 0.66
CA VAL A 126 4.90 4.03 1.33
C VAL A 126 6.15 3.52 2.04
N CYS A 127 6.03 3.24 3.32
CA CYS A 127 7.12 2.82 4.19
C CYS A 127 6.74 1.56 4.97
N LEU A 128 7.72 0.70 5.23
CA LEU A 128 7.63 -0.29 6.30
C LEU A 128 8.30 0.29 7.53
N LEU A 129 7.54 0.42 8.61
CA LEU A 129 8.04 0.78 9.91
C LEU A 129 8.25 -0.49 10.73
N ILE A 130 9.40 -0.57 11.38
CA ILE A 130 9.81 -1.70 12.20
C ILE A 130 10.23 -1.16 13.56
N GLY A 131 9.77 -1.77 14.62
CA GLY A 131 10.20 -1.41 15.96
C GLY A 131 9.36 -2.06 17.03
N ASN A 132 9.61 -1.68 18.27
CA ASN A 132 8.85 -2.21 19.39
C ASN A 132 7.40 -1.74 19.33
N ARG A 133 6.47 -2.55 19.83
CA ARG A 133 5.05 -2.17 19.92
C ARG A 133 4.82 -0.79 20.56
N GLN A 134 5.65 -0.39 21.52
CA GLN A 134 5.56 0.90 22.21
C GLN A 134 5.85 2.09 21.28
N ASP A 135 6.67 1.90 20.24
CA ASP A 135 7.02 2.95 19.27
C ASP A 135 5.83 3.36 18.39
N PHE A 136 4.76 2.55 18.37
CA PHE A 136 3.56 2.73 17.53
C PHE A 136 2.33 3.17 18.32
N LEU A 137 2.44 3.32 19.64
CA LEU A 137 1.36 3.86 20.45
C LEU A 137 1.44 5.40 20.40
N PRO A 138 0.30 6.10 20.29
CA PRO A 138 0.30 7.55 20.48
C PRO A 138 0.86 7.86 21.87
N ASN A 139 1.80 8.80 21.96
CA ASN A 139 2.27 9.31 23.25
C ASN A 139 1.03 9.83 24.01
N VAL A 140 0.73 9.18 25.14
CA VAL A 140 -0.35 9.57 26.07
C VAL A 140 0.07 10.83 26.82
#